data_AF-A0A2H6GTL7-F1
#
_entry.id   AF-A0A2H6GTL7-F1
#
_cell.length_a   1.000
_cell.length_b   1.000
_cell.length_c   1.000
_cell.angle_alpha   90.00
_cell.angle_beta   90.00
_cell.angle_gamma   90.00
#
_symmetry.space_group_name_H-M   'P 1'
#
loop_
_entity.id
_entity.type
_entity.pdbx_description
1 polymer ?
#
loop_
_entity_poly.entity_id
_entity_poly.type
_entity_poly.pdbx_seq_one_letter_code
_entity_poly.pdbx_strand_id
1 'polypeptide(L)'
;MNPSDIHWSTIGAFWASITAAIIAVSATVINYLFFRSSVDPNVIVYALHDNRRPSIILLVIENIGKSIAKNVKFSFSRSLPQDAFGFDDAAMPEVLNKGPLFTGIPALGPGSKRIITWGQYGGIHRSIGDATFNVTVRFSSDKILPFLSTDHEVICPIDIKSFEHTDASDDNWDKKSAEQLKIIADTLVKLSKST
;
A
#
# COMPACT_ATOMS: atom_id res chain seq x y z
N MET A 1 61.96 -4.97 -34.24
CA MET A 1 60.70 -5.31 -33.56
C MET A 1 60.75 -6.81 -33.32
N ASN A 2 61.02 -7.24 -32.09
CA ASN A 2 61.37 -8.63 -31.81
C ASN A 2 60.11 -9.50 -31.87
N PRO A 3 60.13 -10.64 -32.60
CA PRO A 3 58.98 -11.54 -32.71
C PRO A 3 58.56 -12.18 -31.37
N SER A 4 59.43 -12.14 -30.35
CA SER A 4 59.14 -12.61 -28.99
C SER A 4 58.20 -11.68 -28.19
N ASP A 5 58.20 -10.38 -28.49
CA ASP A 5 57.48 -9.39 -27.68
C ASP A 5 55.97 -9.43 -27.98
N ILE A 6 55.60 -9.88 -29.18
CA ILE A 6 54.21 -10.03 -29.66
C ILE A 6 53.53 -11.24 -29.00
N HIS A 7 54.27 -12.27 -28.59
CA HIS A 7 53.69 -13.51 -28.06
C HIS A 7 53.27 -13.37 -26.59
N TRP A 8 54.10 -12.72 -25.77
CA TRP A 8 53.79 -12.45 -24.36
C TRP A 8 52.60 -11.50 -24.19
N SER A 9 52.55 -10.42 -24.99
CA SER A 9 51.43 -9.47 -24.94
C SER A 9 50.10 -10.11 -25.34
N THR A 10 50.13 -11.03 -26.31
CA THR A 10 48.92 -11.74 -26.77
C THR A 10 48.39 -12.72 -25.73
N ILE A 11 49.29 -13.44 -25.04
CA ILE A 11 48.90 -14.33 -23.92
C ILE A 11 48.33 -13.51 -22.75
N GLY A 12 48.97 -12.38 -22.41
CA GLY A 12 48.47 -11.47 -21.37
C GLY A 12 47.08 -10.90 -21.70
N ALA A 13 46.88 -10.47 -22.94
CA ALA A 13 45.59 -9.96 -23.43
C ALA A 13 44.48 -11.03 -23.41
N PHE A 14 44.81 -12.28 -23.74
CA PHE A 14 43.88 -13.41 -23.67
C PHE A 14 43.38 -13.67 -22.24
N TRP A 15 44.30 -13.75 -21.27
CA TRP A 15 43.94 -13.95 -19.87
C TRP A 15 43.18 -12.76 -19.29
N ALA A 16 43.59 -11.52 -19.61
CA ALA A 16 42.86 -10.33 -19.22
C ALA A 16 41.42 -10.33 -19.74
N SER A 17 41.21 -10.80 -20.98
CA SER A 17 39.87 -10.92 -21.59
C SER A 17 39.02 -11.98 -20.89
N ILE A 18 39.60 -13.12 -20.50
CA ILE A 18 38.90 -14.15 -19.73
C ILE A 18 38.48 -13.61 -18.36
N THR A 19 39.38 -12.93 -17.66
CA THR A 19 39.06 -12.34 -16.35
C THR A 19 37.98 -11.28 -16.46
N ALA A 20 38.07 -10.39 -17.46
CA ALA A 20 37.04 -9.41 -17.73
C ALA A 20 35.68 -10.05 -18.05
N ALA A 21 35.67 -11.13 -18.84
CA ALA A 21 34.45 -11.87 -19.16
C ALA A 21 33.82 -12.51 -17.91
N ILE A 22 34.62 -13.12 -17.03
CA ILE A 22 34.13 -13.70 -15.77
C ILE A 22 33.54 -12.60 -14.88
N ILE A 23 34.26 -11.48 -14.70
CA ILE A 23 33.77 -10.35 -13.89
C ILE A 23 32.46 -9.81 -14.46
N ALA A 24 32.35 -9.64 -15.78
CA ALA A 24 31.14 -9.18 -16.43
C ALA A 24 29.97 -10.13 -16.19
N VAL A 25 30.16 -11.44 -16.38
CA VAL A 25 29.12 -12.45 -16.12
C VAL A 25 28.72 -12.45 -14.65
N SER A 26 29.67 -12.44 -13.72
CA SER A 26 29.38 -12.38 -12.29
C SER A 26 28.61 -11.12 -11.91
N ALA A 27 29.00 -9.95 -12.43
CA ALA A 27 28.32 -8.69 -12.18
C ALA A 27 26.88 -8.73 -12.74
N THR A 28 26.67 -9.26 -13.94
CA THR A 28 25.33 -9.44 -14.52
C THR A 28 24.46 -10.37 -13.68
N VAL A 29 25.00 -11.50 -13.22
CA VAL A 29 24.28 -12.46 -12.37
C VAL A 29 23.90 -11.82 -11.04
N ILE A 30 24.84 -11.14 -10.37
CA ILE A 30 24.58 -10.46 -9.10
C ILE A 30 23.51 -9.38 -9.29
N ASN A 31 23.63 -8.56 -10.34
CA ASN A 31 22.66 -7.49 -10.61
C ASN A 31 21.28 -8.05 -10.94
N TYR A 32 21.21 -9.15 -11.70
CA TYR A 32 19.95 -9.85 -11.98
C TYR A 32 19.28 -10.39 -10.71
N LEU A 33 20.06 -11.05 -9.83
CA LEU A 33 19.57 -11.56 -8.55
C LEU A 33 19.11 -10.42 -7.63
N PHE A 34 19.87 -9.33 -7.55
CA PHE A 34 19.51 -8.16 -6.75
C PHE A 34 18.24 -7.48 -7.27
N PHE A 35 18.14 -7.28 -8.59
CA PHE A 35 16.96 -6.70 -9.22
C PHE A 35 15.73 -7.55 -8.95
N ARG A 36 15.81 -8.87 -9.11
CA ARG A 36 14.67 -9.77 -8.89
C ARG A 36 14.32 -9.97 -7.42
N SER A 37 15.29 -9.97 -6.52
CA SER A 37 15.05 -9.99 -5.06
C SER A 37 14.40 -8.69 -4.57
N SER A 38 14.65 -7.57 -5.25
CA SER A 38 13.98 -6.29 -4.96
C SER A 38 12.52 -6.25 -5.43
N VAL A 39 11.99 -7.38 -5.93
CA VAL A 39 10.61 -7.55 -6.42
C VAL A 39 9.76 -8.28 -5.37
N ASP A 40 10.05 -8.13 -4.07
CA ASP A 40 9.19 -8.75 -3.06
C ASP A 40 7.87 -7.97 -2.90
N PRO A 41 6.73 -8.67 -2.74
CA PRO A 41 5.48 -8.03 -2.34
C PRO A 41 5.59 -7.54 -0.90
N ASN A 42 4.87 -6.47 -0.58
CA ASN A 42 4.79 -5.97 0.78
C ASN A 42 3.39 -5.41 1.00
N VAL A 43 2.56 -6.16 1.72
CA VAL A 43 1.18 -5.79 2.01
C VAL A 43 1.10 -5.14 3.38
N ILE A 44 0.63 -3.90 3.40
CA ILE A 44 0.42 -3.12 4.62
C ILE A 44 -1.06 -2.83 4.82
N VAL A 45 -1.43 -2.61 6.08
CA VAL A 45 -2.77 -2.15 6.46
C VAL A 45 -2.63 -0.92 7.33
N TYR A 46 -3.34 0.15 6.99
CA TYR A 46 -3.29 1.40 7.74
C TYR A 46 -4.65 2.10 7.73
N ALA A 47 -4.86 2.97 8.72
CA ALA A 47 -6.04 3.83 8.78
C ALA A 47 -5.77 5.17 8.09
N LEU A 48 -6.79 5.76 7.46
CA LEU A 48 -6.72 7.04 6.78
C LEU A 48 -8.04 7.79 6.96
N HIS A 49 -8.04 9.12 7.05
CA HIS A 49 -9.27 9.91 6.97
C HIS A 49 -9.81 9.95 5.52
N ASP A 50 -11.12 10.07 5.35
CA ASP A 50 -11.72 10.28 4.03
C ASP A 50 -11.83 11.79 3.74
N ASN A 51 -11.02 12.30 2.80
CA ASN A 51 -11.01 13.72 2.42
C ASN A 51 -12.38 14.19 1.87
N ARG A 52 -13.19 13.28 1.31
CA ARG A 52 -14.54 13.61 0.81
C ARG A 52 -15.60 13.53 1.91
N ARG A 53 -15.35 12.73 2.95
CA ARG A 53 -16.26 12.48 4.08
C ARG A 53 -15.50 12.67 5.40
N PRO A 54 -15.27 13.93 5.85
CA PRO A 54 -14.32 14.25 6.91
C PRO A 54 -14.50 13.53 8.25
N SER A 55 -15.71 13.03 8.54
CA SER A 55 -15.97 12.27 9.77
C SER A 55 -15.61 10.78 9.67
N ILE A 56 -15.28 10.27 8.48
CA ILE A 56 -15.11 8.84 8.21
C ILE A 56 -13.63 8.48 8.19
N ILE A 57 -13.31 7.43 8.92
CA ILE A 57 -12.03 6.73 8.88
C ILE A 57 -12.16 5.52 7.96
N LEU A 58 -11.18 5.39 7.08
CA LEU A 58 -11.01 4.32 6.12
C LEU A 58 -9.93 3.37 6.62
N LEU A 59 -10.11 2.07 6.38
CA LEU A 59 -9.04 1.10 6.47
C LEU A 59 -8.54 0.78 5.06
N VAL A 60 -7.24 0.95 4.84
CA VAL A 60 -6.62 0.74 3.54
C VAL A 60 -5.71 -0.47 3.63
N ILE A 61 -5.94 -1.44 2.75
CA ILE A 61 -5.03 -2.55 2.48
C ILE A 61 -4.31 -2.21 1.19
N GLU A 62 -2.98 -2.15 1.22
CA GLU A 62 -2.19 -1.78 0.05
C GLU A 62 -0.98 -2.70 -0.11
N ASN A 63 -0.70 -3.11 -1.34
CA ASN A 63 0.58 -3.72 -1.67
C ASN A 63 1.55 -2.65 -2.18
N ILE A 64 2.44 -2.20 -1.30
CA ILE A 64 3.51 -1.24 -1.61
C ILE A 64 4.75 -1.90 -2.22
N GLY A 65 4.77 -3.24 -2.30
CA GLY A 65 5.81 -4.01 -2.94
C GLY A 65 5.72 -3.97 -4.47
N LYS A 66 6.72 -4.55 -5.13
CA LYS A 66 6.87 -4.53 -6.59
C LYS A 66 6.36 -5.81 -7.28
N SER A 67 5.80 -6.75 -6.51
CA SER A 67 5.25 -8.00 -7.01
C SER A 67 3.86 -8.28 -6.46
N ILE A 68 3.23 -9.31 -7.01
CA ILE A 68 1.93 -9.79 -6.58
C ILE A 68 2.05 -10.52 -5.24
N ALA A 69 1.21 -10.12 -4.28
CA ALA A 69 0.99 -10.87 -3.05
C ALA A 69 -0.16 -11.85 -3.27
N LYS A 70 0.04 -13.13 -2.96
CA LYS A 70 -0.97 -14.19 -3.09
C LYS A 70 -1.47 -14.63 -1.72
N ASN A 71 -2.69 -15.16 -1.69
CA ASN A 71 -3.31 -15.75 -0.49
C ASN A 71 -3.21 -14.85 0.74
N VAL A 72 -3.50 -13.56 0.56
CA VAL A 72 -3.38 -12.56 1.62
C VAL A 72 -4.45 -12.84 2.68
N LYS A 73 -4.02 -13.05 3.93
CA LYS A 73 -4.85 -13.31 5.10
C LYS A 73 -4.51 -12.34 6.21
N PHE A 74 -5.50 -12.06 7.05
CA PHE A 74 -5.37 -11.10 8.15
C PHE A 74 -5.74 -11.77 9.46
N SER A 75 -5.01 -11.42 10.51
CA SER A 75 -5.35 -11.75 11.89
C SER A 75 -5.17 -10.53 12.77
N PHE A 76 -6.07 -10.37 13.73
CA PHE A 76 -6.15 -9.18 14.56
C PHE A 76 -5.82 -9.52 16.01
N SER A 77 -5.05 -8.65 16.68
CA SER A 77 -4.78 -8.82 18.12
C SER A 77 -6.02 -8.64 19.00
N ARG A 78 -7.07 -7.99 18.46
CA ARG A 78 -8.35 -7.70 19.13
C ARG A 78 -9.48 -7.77 18.10
N SER A 79 -10.72 -7.94 18.57
CA SER A 79 -11.90 -7.89 17.69
C SER A 79 -12.00 -6.53 17.02
N LEU A 80 -12.03 -6.52 15.68
CA LEU A 80 -12.22 -5.31 14.90
C LEU A 80 -13.72 -5.00 14.79
N PRO A 81 -14.16 -3.76 15.05
CA PRO A 81 -15.55 -3.38 14.85
C PRO A 81 -15.86 -3.26 13.35
N GLN A 82 -17.10 -3.53 13.00
CA GLN A 82 -17.64 -3.35 11.66
C GLN A 82 -18.59 -2.17 11.64
N ASP A 83 -18.50 -1.35 10.58
CA ASP A 83 -19.44 -0.25 10.34
C ASP A 83 -19.63 0.62 11.60
N ALA A 84 -18.51 1.01 12.22
CA ALA A 84 -18.47 1.66 13.53
C ALA A 84 -18.89 3.12 13.45
N PHE A 85 -20.17 3.35 13.16
CA PHE A 85 -20.76 4.68 13.01
C PHE A 85 -21.32 5.17 14.34
N GLY A 86 -21.21 6.49 14.55
CA GLY A 86 -21.78 7.18 15.69
C GLY A 86 -20.73 7.92 16.52
N PHE A 87 -21.27 8.69 17.47
CA PHE A 87 -20.54 9.55 18.39
C PHE A 87 -20.40 8.86 19.76
N ASP A 88 -20.02 9.60 20.80
CA ASP A 88 -19.69 9.06 22.12
C ASP A 88 -20.80 8.18 22.74
N ASP A 89 -22.07 8.42 22.41
CA ASP A 89 -23.24 7.68 22.89
C ASP A 89 -23.71 6.52 21.98
N ALA A 90 -22.97 6.19 20.92
CA ALA A 90 -23.37 5.17 19.95
C ALA A 90 -23.44 3.75 20.54
N ALA A 91 -24.32 2.91 19.98
CA ALA A 91 -24.38 1.49 20.32
C ALA A 91 -23.03 0.80 20.01
N MET A 92 -22.70 -0.24 20.78
CA MET A 92 -21.48 -1.02 20.53
C MET A 92 -21.55 -1.62 19.12
N PRO A 93 -20.58 -1.34 18.24
CA PRO A 93 -20.59 -1.86 16.88
C PRO A 93 -20.40 -3.38 16.85
N GLU A 94 -20.98 -4.03 15.84
CA GLU A 94 -20.83 -5.47 15.63
C GLU A 94 -19.38 -5.84 15.28
N VAL A 95 -18.99 -7.08 15.56
CA VAL A 95 -17.67 -7.59 15.19
C VAL A 95 -17.60 -7.83 13.67
N LEU A 96 -16.45 -7.52 13.08
CA LEU A 96 -16.16 -7.75 11.67
C LEU A 96 -16.38 -9.22 11.27
N ASN A 97 -17.34 -9.44 10.37
CA ASN A 97 -17.69 -10.75 9.82
C ASN A 97 -17.73 -10.78 8.28
N LYS A 98 -17.49 -9.65 7.61
CA LYS A 98 -17.56 -9.53 6.14
C LYS A 98 -16.39 -8.75 5.57
N GLY A 99 -16.18 -8.91 4.27
CA GLY A 99 -15.18 -8.15 3.50
C GLY A 99 -13.77 -8.77 3.49
N PRO A 100 -12.83 -8.12 2.78
CA PRO A 100 -11.53 -8.70 2.45
C PRO A 100 -10.62 -8.93 3.66
N LEU A 101 -10.85 -8.22 4.76
CA LEU A 101 -10.17 -8.42 6.04
C LEU A 101 -10.56 -9.74 6.73
N PHE A 102 -11.77 -10.24 6.47
CA PHE A 102 -12.26 -11.52 7.01
C PHE A 102 -12.05 -12.66 6.01
N THR A 103 -12.43 -12.46 4.74
CA THR A 103 -12.33 -13.51 3.70
C THR A 103 -10.91 -13.69 3.14
N GLY A 104 -10.04 -12.71 3.34
CA GLY A 104 -8.74 -12.63 2.66
C GLY A 104 -8.86 -12.12 1.23
N ILE A 105 -7.70 -11.95 0.58
CA ILE A 105 -7.56 -11.51 -0.81
C ILE A 105 -6.75 -12.56 -1.58
N PRO A 106 -7.31 -13.21 -2.61
CA PRO A 106 -6.60 -14.26 -3.35
C PRO A 106 -5.30 -13.76 -4.00
N ALA A 107 -5.34 -12.56 -4.58
CA ALA A 107 -4.20 -11.93 -5.19
C ALA A 107 -4.31 -10.40 -5.11
N LEU A 108 -3.22 -9.75 -4.72
CA LEU A 108 -3.09 -8.30 -4.62
C LEU A 108 -1.85 -7.86 -5.41
N GLY A 109 -2.08 -7.28 -6.59
CA GLY A 109 -1.01 -6.80 -7.46
C GLY A 109 -0.23 -5.62 -6.86
N PRO A 110 0.95 -5.31 -7.39
CA PRO A 110 1.75 -4.16 -6.94
C PRO A 110 0.97 -2.85 -7.12
N GLY A 111 0.99 -1.98 -6.12
CA GLY A 111 0.23 -0.72 -6.08
C GLY A 111 -1.30 -0.88 -6.00
N SER A 112 -1.80 -2.11 -5.93
CA SER A 112 -3.24 -2.35 -5.77
C SER A 112 -3.67 -2.10 -4.33
N LYS A 113 -4.80 -1.42 -4.17
CA LYS A 113 -5.40 -1.11 -2.86
C LYS A 113 -6.82 -1.63 -2.72
N ARG A 114 -7.23 -1.91 -1.48
CA ARG A 114 -8.63 -2.11 -1.07
C ARG A 114 -8.92 -1.11 0.04
N ILE A 115 -9.84 -0.20 -0.25
CA ILE A 115 -10.25 0.85 0.67
C ILE A 115 -11.59 0.43 1.25
N ILE A 116 -11.66 0.35 2.57
CA ILE A 116 -12.83 -0.11 3.31
C ILE A 116 -13.29 1.05 4.19
N THR A 117 -14.58 1.35 4.17
CA THR A 117 -15.14 2.30 5.13
C THR A 117 -15.20 1.61 6.48
N TRP A 118 -14.47 2.14 7.47
CA TRP A 118 -14.37 1.51 8.78
C TRP A 118 -15.41 2.05 9.76
N GLY A 119 -15.56 3.37 9.82
CA GLY A 119 -16.50 4.02 10.71
C GLY A 119 -16.15 5.48 10.98
N GLN A 120 -16.70 6.03 12.05
CA GLN A 120 -16.36 7.35 12.57
C GLN A 120 -15.46 7.22 13.80
N TYR A 121 -14.66 8.24 14.09
CA TYR A 121 -13.72 8.23 15.21
C TYR A 121 -14.37 7.78 16.53
N GLY A 122 -15.49 8.40 16.94
CA GLY A 122 -16.16 8.07 18.21
C GLY A 122 -16.64 6.61 18.28
N GLY A 123 -17.29 6.12 17.24
CA GLY A 123 -17.73 4.72 17.17
C GLY A 123 -16.59 3.70 17.20
N ILE A 124 -15.46 4.00 16.54
CA ILE A 124 -14.29 3.12 16.54
C ILE A 124 -13.60 3.18 17.92
N HIS A 125 -13.36 4.38 18.44
CA HIS A 125 -12.73 4.62 19.76
C HIS A 125 -13.49 3.90 20.88
N ARG A 126 -14.82 3.91 20.87
CA ARG A 126 -15.62 3.20 21.87
C ARG A 126 -15.37 1.68 21.92
N SER A 127 -15.03 1.08 20.78
CA SER A 127 -14.80 -0.38 20.68
C SER A 127 -13.36 -0.81 20.95
N ILE A 128 -12.37 0.01 20.56
CA ILE A 128 -10.95 -0.34 20.62
C ILE A 128 -10.22 0.39 21.76
N GLY A 129 -10.77 1.53 22.20
CA GLY A 129 -10.19 2.44 23.18
C GLY A 129 -8.98 3.21 22.64
N ASP A 130 -8.13 3.66 23.57
CA ASP A 130 -6.87 4.37 23.29
C ASP A 130 -5.72 3.45 22.84
N ALA A 131 -5.98 2.15 22.67
CA ALA A 131 -4.93 1.17 22.44
C ALA A 131 -4.66 0.97 20.94
N THR A 132 -3.38 0.96 20.58
CA THR A 132 -2.95 0.46 19.28
C THR A 132 -3.29 -1.02 19.16
N PHE A 133 -3.85 -1.44 18.03
CA PHE A 133 -4.07 -2.85 17.73
C PHE A 133 -3.22 -3.27 16.53
N ASN A 134 -2.79 -4.52 16.53
CA ASN A 134 -1.93 -5.05 15.51
C ASN A 134 -2.75 -5.86 14.50
N VAL A 135 -2.58 -5.55 13.22
CA VAL A 135 -3.04 -6.36 12.10
C VAL A 135 -1.85 -7.12 11.57
N THR A 136 -1.84 -8.42 11.79
CA THR A 136 -0.86 -9.31 11.18
C THR A 136 -1.37 -9.73 9.82
N VAL A 137 -0.60 -9.42 8.78
CA VAL A 137 -0.86 -9.77 7.39
C VAL A 137 0.06 -10.92 7.00
N ARG A 138 -0.52 -12.01 6.50
CA ARG A 138 0.23 -13.14 5.95
C ARG A 138 -0.07 -13.27 4.47
N PHE A 139 0.96 -13.40 3.65
CA PHE A 139 0.82 -13.55 2.20
C PHE A 139 1.98 -14.35 1.63
N SER A 140 1.84 -14.85 0.41
CA SER A 140 2.90 -15.58 -0.28
C SER A 140 3.32 -14.93 -1.58
N SER A 141 4.57 -15.18 -2.00
CA SER A 141 5.13 -14.77 -3.28
C SER A 141 5.72 -15.96 -4.02
N ASP A 142 5.72 -15.91 -5.36
CA ASP A 142 6.38 -16.92 -6.18
C ASP A 142 7.90 -16.75 -6.12
N LYS A 143 8.65 -17.84 -5.87
CA LYS A 143 10.11 -17.85 -6.00
C LYS A 143 10.54 -18.08 -7.46
N ILE A 144 11.86 -17.98 -7.65
CA ILE A 144 12.58 -18.25 -8.91
C ILE A 144 12.23 -19.64 -9.48
N LEU A 145 11.99 -20.64 -8.63
CA LEU A 145 11.53 -21.96 -9.06
C LEU A 145 10.00 -22.07 -8.97
N PRO A 146 9.33 -22.58 -10.02
CA PRO A 146 7.86 -22.54 -10.18
C PRO A 146 7.07 -23.36 -9.15
N PHE A 147 7.74 -24.10 -8.27
CA PHE A 147 7.17 -24.94 -7.22
C PHE A 147 7.50 -24.47 -5.80
N LEU A 148 8.17 -23.33 -5.66
CA LEU A 148 8.56 -22.78 -4.37
C LEU A 148 7.83 -21.45 -4.15
N SER A 149 7.07 -21.37 -3.06
CA SER A 149 6.52 -20.11 -2.56
C SER A 149 7.34 -19.63 -1.36
N THR A 150 7.41 -18.31 -1.18
CA THR A 150 7.86 -17.71 0.08
C THR A 150 6.65 -17.20 0.81
N ASP A 151 6.51 -17.55 2.09
CA ASP A 151 5.52 -16.95 2.96
C ASP A 151 6.14 -15.74 3.67
N HIS A 152 5.36 -14.69 3.77
CA HIS A 152 5.72 -13.42 4.37
C HIS A 152 4.70 -13.10 5.47
N GLU A 153 5.20 -12.48 6.55
CA GLU A 153 4.38 -11.98 7.64
C GLU A 153 4.79 -10.54 7.96
N VAL A 154 3.80 -9.65 7.99
CA VAL A 154 3.98 -8.23 8.29
C VAL A 154 3.01 -7.84 9.39
N ILE A 155 3.52 -7.18 10.44
CA ILE A 155 2.69 -6.68 11.54
C ILE A 155 2.49 -5.18 11.33
N CYS A 156 1.24 -4.78 11.16
CA CYS A 156 0.85 -3.39 10.97
C CYS A 156 0.17 -2.88 12.25
N PRO A 157 0.83 -2.03 13.06
CA PRO A 157 0.17 -1.36 14.17
C PRO A 157 -0.77 -0.27 13.63
N ILE A 158 -2.01 -0.29 14.08
CA ILE A 158 -3.01 0.72 13.72
C ILE A 158 -3.38 1.48 14.99
N ASP A 159 -3.23 2.79 14.94
CA ASP A 159 -3.57 3.72 16.01
C ASP A 159 -4.67 4.67 15.55
N ILE A 160 -5.79 4.68 16.28
CA ILE A 160 -6.89 5.60 16.03
C ILE A 160 -6.64 6.93 16.75
N LYS A 161 -5.92 6.92 17.89
CA LYS A 161 -5.67 8.11 18.69
C LYS A 161 -4.87 9.17 17.93
N SER A 162 -4.01 8.74 17.01
CA SER A 162 -3.31 9.66 16.08
C SER A 162 -4.23 10.56 15.25
N PHE A 163 -5.51 10.22 15.08
CA PHE A 163 -6.50 11.07 14.40
C PHE A 163 -7.18 12.09 15.34
N GLU A 164 -6.99 11.98 16.65
CA GLU A 164 -7.52 12.92 17.63
C GLU A 164 -6.94 14.33 17.36
N HIS A 165 -7.79 15.35 17.33
CA HIS A 165 -7.41 16.74 17.02
C HIS A 165 -6.80 16.97 15.62
N THR A 166 -6.94 16.03 14.68
CA THR A 166 -6.55 16.24 13.28
C THR A 166 -7.67 16.91 12.49
N ASP A 167 -7.32 17.88 11.63
CA ASP A 167 -8.28 18.53 10.75
C ASP A 167 -8.46 17.73 9.45
N ALA A 168 -9.64 17.15 9.27
CA ALA A 168 -10.02 16.42 8.07
C ALA A 168 -10.82 17.28 7.06
N SER A 169 -11.04 18.57 7.35
CA SER A 169 -12.02 19.42 6.65
C SER A 169 -11.47 20.27 5.50
N ASP A 170 -10.14 20.45 5.42
CA ASP A 170 -9.56 21.43 4.50
C ASP A 170 -9.66 21.02 3.01
N ASP A 171 -9.84 19.72 2.74
CA ASP A 171 -9.80 19.15 1.39
C ASP A 171 -11.13 19.09 0.64
N ASN A 172 -12.22 19.69 1.15
CA ASN A 172 -13.53 19.67 0.48
C ASN A 172 -13.63 20.66 -0.72
N TRP A 173 -12.59 20.69 -1.56
CA TRP A 173 -12.47 21.52 -2.76
C TRP A 173 -13.54 21.20 -3.80
N ASP A 174 -14.00 19.96 -3.87
CA ASP A 174 -15.05 19.53 -4.81
C ASP A 174 -16.38 20.24 -4.51
N LYS A 175 -16.77 20.31 -3.23
CA LYS A 175 -17.99 21.02 -2.82
C LYS A 175 -17.86 22.53 -3.06
N LYS A 176 -16.71 23.12 -2.67
CA LYS A 176 -16.43 24.55 -2.91
C LYS A 176 -16.50 24.86 -4.41
N SER A 177 -15.92 24.02 -5.26
CA SER A 177 -15.95 24.19 -6.73
C SER A 177 -17.36 24.09 -7.30
N ALA A 178 -18.15 23.11 -6.85
CA ALA A 178 -19.55 22.98 -7.26
C ALA A 178 -20.40 24.19 -6.87
N GLU A 179 -20.19 24.73 -5.67
CA GLU A 179 -20.87 25.95 -5.20
C GLU A 179 -20.48 27.18 -6.04
N GLN A 180 -19.19 27.36 -6.36
CA GLN A 180 -18.75 28.45 -7.24
C GLN A 180 -19.30 28.32 -8.66
N LEU A 181 -19.32 27.12 -9.23
CA LEU A 181 -19.93 26.86 -10.54
C LEU A 181 -21.43 27.18 -10.56
N LYS A 182 -22.14 26.84 -9.48
CA LYS A 182 -23.55 27.19 -9.32
C LYS A 182 -23.74 28.71 -9.28
N ILE A 183 -22.91 29.43 -8.52
CA ILE A 183 -22.95 30.89 -8.46
C ILE A 183 -22.76 31.47 -9.85
N ILE A 184 -21.74 31.02 -10.60
CA ILE A 184 -21.46 31.47 -11.97
C ILE A 184 -22.69 31.25 -12.86
N ALA A 185 -23.27 30.06 -12.84
CA ALA A 185 -24.47 29.74 -13.63
C ALA A 185 -25.66 30.65 -13.27
N ASP A 186 -25.91 30.88 -11.99
CA ASP A 186 -26.99 31.76 -11.53
C ASP A 186 -26.77 33.22 -11.96
N THR A 187 -25.52 33.73 -11.93
CA THR A 187 -25.20 35.06 -12.48
C THR A 187 -25.41 35.14 -13.99
N LEU A 188 -25.02 34.12 -14.75
CA LEU A 188 -25.22 34.09 -16.20
C LEU A 188 -26.70 34.09 -16.56
N VAL A 189 -27.52 33.32 -15.85
CA VAL A 189 -28.98 33.31 -16.03
C VAL A 189 -29.60 34.67 -15.71
N LYS A 190 -29.13 35.36 -14.65
CA LYS A 190 -29.59 36.71 -14.31
C LYS A 190 -29.21 37.74 -15.37
N LEU A 191 -27.98 37.68 -15.90
CA LEU A 191 -27.52 38.56 -16.98
C LEU A 191 -28.31 38.35 -18.28
N SER A 192 -28.58 37.08 -18.63
CA SER A 192 -29.39 36.72 -19.80
C SER A 192 -30.85 37.19 -19.70
N LYS A 193 -31.41 37.34 -18.49
CA LYS A 193 -32.78 37.85 -18.30
C LYS A 193 -32.86 39.37 -18.20
N SER A 194 -31.71 40.03 -18.04
CA SER A 194 -31.59 41.48 -17.93
C SER A 194 -31.28 42.17 -19.27
N THR A 195 -31.08 41.40 -20.34
CA THR A 195 -30.85 41.86 -21.71
C THR A 195 -32.09 41.52 -22.53
#